data_AF-A0A2A9GM31-F1
#
_entry.id   AF-A0A2A9GM31-F1
#
_cell.length_a   1.000
_cell.length_b   1.000
_cell.length_c   1.000
_cell.angle_alpha   90.00
_cell.angle_beta   90.00
_cell.angle_gamma   90.00
#
_symmetry.space_group_name_H-M   'P 1'
#
loop_
_entity.id
_entity.type
_entity.pdbx_description
1 polymer ?
#
loop_
_entity_poly.entity_id
_entity_poly.type
_entity_poly.pdbx_seq_one_letter_code
_entity_poly.pdbx_strand_id
1 'polypeptide(L)'
;MPDTTTLDTADARLGAAYAVEQHLRRHGASLCDLLDALDDPSGFAALCDLHGAFGQPIPDTDAIEVALRDIRRILADQAPTSLDRIGHERGLPASDMTLWHGARVSDLLARFRHAD
;
A
#
# COMPACT_ATOMS: atom_id res chain seq x y z
N MET A 1 -31.94 3.81 -16.38
CA MET A 1 -30.62 3.74 -17.03
C MET A 1 -29.59 3.74 -15.93
N PRO A 2 -28.61 2.82 -15.89
CA PRO A 2 -27.48 3.00 -15.01
C PRO A 2 -26.77 4.30 -15.44
N ASP A 3 -26.62 5.22 -14.50
CA ASP A 3 -26.06 6.54 -14.73
C ASP A 3 -24.59 6.40 -15.14
N THR A 4 -24.24 6.92 -16.31
CA THR A 4 -22.88 6.92 -16.89
C THR A 4 -21.80 7.36 -15.89
N THR A 5 -22.16 8.18 -14.90
CA THR A 5 -21.30 8.62 -13.81
C THR A 5 -20.83 7.46 -12.90
N THR A 6 -21.71 6.51 -12.58
CA THR A 6 -21.36 5.37 -11.71
C THR A 6 -20.42 4.38 -12.39
N LEU A 7 -20.54 4.25 -13.72
CA LEU A 7 -19.64 3.45 -14.53
C LEU A 7 -18.25 4.09 -14.62
N ASP A 8 -18.18 5.42 -14.77
CA ASP A 8 -16.93 6.19 -14.83
C ASP A 8 -16.14 6.12 -13.50
N THR A 9 -16.84 6.23 -12.36
CA THR A 9 -16.28 6.01 -11.02
C THR A 9 -15.71 4.59 -10.86
N ALA A 10 -16.46 3.56 -11.25
CA ALA A 10 -16.01 2.17 -11.13
C ALA A 10 -14.77 1.88 -11.99
N ASP A 11 -14.74 2.39 -13.23
CA ASP A 11 -13.59 2.26 -14.12
C ASP A 11 -12.36 3.00 -13.57
N ALA A 12 -12.55 4.19 -12.99
CA ALA A 12 -11.47 4.95 -12.36
C ALA A 12 -10.90 4.23 -11.11
N ARG A 13 -11.76 3.64 -10.27
CA ARG A 13 -11.34 2.85 -9.10
C ARG A 13 -10.57 1.58 -9.52
N LEU A 14 -11.01 0.90 -10.57
CA LEU A 14 -10.27 -0.23 -11.15
C LEU A 14 -8.91 0.20 -11.72
N GLY A 15 -8.85 1.36 -12.39
CA GLY A 15 -7.60 1.95 -12.85
C GLY A 15 -6.62 2.26 -11.71
N ALA A 16 -7.13 2.74 -10.57
CA ALA A 16 -6.35 2.95 -9.36
C ALA A 16 -5.82 1.60 -8.81
N ALA A 17 -6.68 0.59 -8.68
CA ALA A 17 -6.28 -0.76 -8.25
C ALA A 17 -5.19 -1.37 -9.15
N TYR A 18 -5.28 -1.20 -10.47
CA TYR A 18 -4.25 -1.67 -11.40
C TYR A 18 -2.90 -0.97 -11.21
N ALA A 19 -2.91 0.33 -10.88
CA ALA A 19 -1.69 1.06 -10.55
C ALA A 19 -1.03 0.55 -9.27
N VAL A 20 -1.83 0.15 -8.28
CA VAL A 20 -1.35 -0.50 -7.05
C VAL A 20 -0.72 -1.84 -7.39
N GLU A 21 -1.40 -2.67 -8.18
CA GLU A 21 -0.90 -3.97 -8.60
C GLU A 21 0.45 -3.85 -9.33
N GLN A 22 0.57 -2.89 -10.25
CA GLN A 22 1.84 -2.61 -10.93
C GLN A 22 2.95 -2.18 -9.97
N HIS A 23 2.62 -1.39 -8.95
CA HIS A 23 3.59 -0.99 -7.95
C HIS A 23 4.07 -2.20 -7.13
N LEU A 24 3.15 -3.06 -6.68
CA LEU A 24 3.47 -4.28 -5.94
C LEU A 24 4.31 -5.26 -6.78
N ARG A 25 4.00 -5.42 -8.06
CA ARG A 25 4.82 -6.26 -8.96
C ARG A 25 6.26 -5.77 -9.07
N ARG A 26 6.50 -4.46 -9.02
CA ARG A 26 7.84 -3.87 -9.16
C ARG A 26 8.58 -3.71 -7.84
N HIS A 27 7.87 -3.40 -6.76
CA HIS A 27 8.46 -2.95 -5.50
C HIS A 27 7.89 -3.64 -4.25
N GLY A 28 6.97 -4.60 -4.43
CA GLY A 28 6.33 -5.31 -3.34
C GLY A 28 7.32 -6.09 -2.47
N ALA A 29 8.36 -6.70 -3.07
CA ALA A 29 9.42 -7.37 -2.30
C ALA A 29 10.10 -6.42 -1.30
N SER A 30 10.51 -5.24 -1.76
CA SER A 30 11.12 -4.21 -0.89
C SER A 30 10.16 -3.69 0.18
N LEU A 31 8.86 -3.60 -0.13
CA LEU A 31 7.85 -3.23 0.87
C LEU A 31 7.67 -4.33 1.92
N CYS A 32 7.64 -5.60 1.50
CA CYS A 32 7.59 -6.75 2.40
C CYS A 32 8.81 -6.81 3.30
N ASP A 33 10.02 -6.64 2.75
CA ASP A 33 11.27 -6.62 3.52
C ASP A 33 11.24 -5.51 4.58
N LEU A 34 10.71 -4.32 4.22
CA LEU A 34 10.55 -3.23 5.18
C LEU A 34 9.57 -3.63 6.30
N LEU A 35 8.37 -4.09 5.94
CA LEU A 35 7.31 -4.41 6.92
C LEU A 35 7.69 -5.59 7.82
N ASP A 36 8.43 -6.58 7.31
CA ASP A 36 9.03 -7.65 8.10
C ASP A 36 10.10 -7.11 9.07
N ALA A 37 10.93 -6.18 8.60
CA ALA A 37 11.96 -5.55 9.44
C ALA A 37 11.36 -4.68 10.56
N LEU A 38 10.18 -4.10 10.35
CA LEU A 38 9.43 -3.37 11.39
C LEU A 38 8.87 -4.30 12.49
N ASP A 39 8.69 -5.60 12.18
CA ASP A 39 8.13 -6.61 13.09
C ASP A 39 6.77 -6.22 13.69
N ASP A 40 5.96 -5.46 12.92
CA ASP A 40 4.60 -5.06 13.30
C ASP A 40 3.58 -6.07 12.72
N PRO A 41 2.85 -6.83 13.57
CA PRO A 41 1.86 -7.79 13.10
C PRO A 41 0.76 -7.15 12.24
N SER A 42 0.47 -5.87 12.43
CA SER A 42 -0.47 -5.10 11.63
C SER A 42 0.02 -4.90 10.20
N GLY A 43 1.34 -4.81 9.99
CA GLY A 43 1.95 -4.63 8.67
C GLY A 43 1.81 -5.87 7.80
N PHE A 44 2.03 -7.03 8.41
CA PHE A 44 1.80 -8.31 7.74
C PHE A 44 0.32 -8.55 7.44
N ALA A 45 -0.58 -8.21 8.37
CA ALA A 45 -2.02 -8.30 8.15
C ALA A 45 -2.46 -7.44 6.94
N ALA A 46 -2.02 -6.20 6.86
CA ALA A 46 -2.35 -5.32 5.73
C ALA A 46 -1.81 -5.84 4.38
N LEU A 47 -0.63 -6.48 4.36
CA LEU A 47 -0.13 -7.16 3.15
C LEU A 47 -0.98 -8.36 2.75
N CYS A 48 -1.44 -9.15 3.72
CA CYS A 48 -2.33 -10.29 3.48
C CYS A 48 -3.67 -9.83 2.93
N ASP A 49 -4.25 -8.77 3.51
CA ASP A 49 -5.50 -8.18 3.04
C ASP A 49 -5.35 -7.66 1.60
N LEU A 50 -4.24 -6.97 1.31
CA LEU A 50 -3.93 -6.50 -0.04
C LEU A 50 -3.79 -7.66 -1.04
N HIS A 51 -3.13 -8.74 -0.65
CA HIS A 51 -3.00 -9.93 -1.48
C HIS A 51 -4.36 -10.61 -1.73
N GLY A 52 -5.18 -10.74 -0.68
CA GLY A 52 -6.53 -11.31 -0.77
C GLY A 52 -7.44 -10.52 -1.70
N ALA A 53 -7.35 -9.18 -1.66
CA ALA A 53 -8.14 -8.29 -2.52
C ALA A 53 -7.79 -8.44 -4.02
N PHE A 54 -6.53 -8.71 -4.35
CA PHE A 54 -6.11 -9.03 -5.72
C PHE A 54 -6.35 -10.48 -6.14
N GLY A 55 -6.60 -11.39 -5.19
CA GLY A 55 -6.88 -12.80 -5.48
C GLY A 55 -8.27 -13.07 -6.06
N GLN A 56 -9.14 -12.06 -6.11
CA GLN A 56 -10.50 -12.16 -6.65
C GLN A 56 -10.51 -11.96 -8.19
N PRO A 57 -11.47 -12.56 -8.93
CA PRO A 57 -11.59 -12.36 -10.39
C PRO A 57 -11.77 -10.89 -10.80
N ILE A 58 -12.45 -10.11 -9.96
CA ILE A 58 -12.50 -8.65 -10.01
C ILE A 58 -11.91 -8.16 -8.69
N PRO A 59 -10.84 -7.33 -8.71
CA PRO A 59 -10.20 -6.90 -7.49
C PRO A 59 -11.15 -6.06 -6.62
N ASP A 60 -11.13 -6.31 -5.32
CA ASP A 60 -11.89 -5.53 -4.35
C ASP A 60 -11.18 -4.18 -4.12
N THR A 61 -11.66 -3.14 -4.81
CA THR A 61 -11.04 -1.81 -4.78
C THR A 61 -11.10 -1.16 -3.40
N ASP A 62 -12.11 -1.47 -2.61
CA ASP A 62 -12.29 -0.90 -1.27
C ASP A 62 -11.33 -1.56 -0.28
N ALA A 63 -11.20 -2.89 -0.35
CA ALA A 63 -10.21 -3.62 0.44
C ALA A 63 -8.77 -3.20 0.10
N ILE A 64 -8.47 -2.96 -1.19
CA ILE A 64 -7.16 -2.42 -1.62
C ILE A 64 -6.91 -1.06 -0.99
N GLU A 65 -7.89 -0.16 -1.05
CA GLU A 65 -7.76 1.18 -0.50
C GLU A 65 -7.56 1.17 1.03
N VAL A 66 -8.30 0.32 1.74
CA VAL A 66 -8.14 0.13 3.20
C VAL A 66 -6.75 -0.38 3.53
N ALA A 67 -6.29 -1.45 2.87
CA ALA A 67 -4.97 -2.01 3.12
C ALA A 67 -3.84 -0.99 2.85
N LEU A 68 -3.95 -0.16 1.82
CA LEU A 68 -2.99 0.93 1.58
C LEU A 68 -3.01 2.01 2.66
N ARG A 69 -4.18 2.36 3.20
CA ARG A 69 -4.28 3.30 4.32
C ARG A 69 -3.59 2.74 5.56
N ASP A 70 -3.75 1.45 5.84
CA ASP A 70 -3.10 0.79 6.96
C ASP A 70 -1.59 0.73 6.79
N ILE A 71 -1.09 0.34 5.61
CA ILE A 71 0.34 0.39 5.31
C ILE A 71 0.89 1.80 5.50
N ARG A 72 0.23 2.83 4.96
CA ARG A 72 0.66 4.22 5.13
C ARG A 72 0.72 4.64 6.59
N ARG A 73 -0.29 4.25 7.39
CA ARG A 73 -0.34 4.53 8.83
C ARG A 73 0.84 3.89 9.54
N ILE A 74 1.09 2.61 9.30
CA ILE A 74 2.20 1.86 9.91
C ILE A 74 3.55 2.50 9.60
N LEU A 75 3.76 2.92 8.36
CA LEU A 75 4.99 3.63 7.96
C LEU A 75 5.12 4.99 8.65
N ALA A 76 4.02 5.74 8.80
CA ALA A 76 4.02 7.05 9.44
C ALA A 76 4.20 6.98 10.97
N ASP A 77 3.77 5.88 11.59
CA ASP A 77 3.85 5.67 13.04
C ASP A 77 5.28 5.30 13.52
N GLN A 78 6.22 5.06 12.60
CA GLN A 78 7.59 4.68 12.95
C GLN A 78 8.39 5.85 13.53
N ALA A 79 8.96 5.64 14.71
CA ALA A 79 9.91 6.58 15.29
C ALA A 79 11.24 6.56 14.51
N PRO A 80 11.86 7.72 14.21
CA PRO A 80 13.13 7.78 13.48
C PRO A 80 14.24 6.95 14.13
N THR A 81 14.33 6.96 15.46
CA THR A 81 15.31 6.15 16.21
C THR A 81 15.09 4.64 16.05
N SER A 82 13.84 4.20 15.85
CA SER A 82 13.54 2.80 15.55
C SER A 82 14.04 2.42 14.16
N LEU A 83 13.81 3.27 13.16
CA LEU A 83 14.26 3.06 11.79
C LEU A 83 15.79 3.03 11.70
N ASP A 84 16.48 3.93 12.40
CA ASP A 84 17.94 3.94 12.45
C ASP A 84 18.49 2.65 13.07
N ARG A 85 17.86 2.18 14.16
CA ARG A 85 18.22 0.91 14.80
C ARG A 85 17.99 -0.28 13.87
N ILE A 86 16.84 -0.35 13.21
CA ILE A 86 16.53 -1.39 12.22
C ILE A 86 17.57 -1.36 11.11
N GLY A 87 17.96 -0.18 10.64
CA GLY A 87 18.94 -0.07 9.58
C GLY A 87 20.32 -0.59 9.98
N HIS A 88 20.71 -0.39 11.25
CA HIS A 88 21.93 -0.97 11.80
C HIS A 88 21.83 -2.49 12.00
N GLU A 89 20.73 -2.97 12.58
CA GLU A 89 20.55 -4.38 12.97
C GLU A 89 20.26 -5.30 11.76
N ARG A 90 19.53 -4.81 10.76
CA ARG A 90 19.07 -5.57 9.60
C ARG A 90 19.85 -5.27 8.32
N GLY A 91 20.72 -4.25 8.32
CA GLY A 91 21.50 -3.85 7.14
C GLY A 91 20.65 -3.28 6.00
N LEU A 92 19.50 -2.68 6.34
CA LEU A 92 18.50 -2.18 5.40
C LEU A 92 18.36 -0.66 5.53
N PRO A 93 18.27 0.14 4.45
CA PRO A 93 18.07 1.60 4.56
C PRO A 93 16.62 1.93 4.98
N ALA A 94 16.23 1.57 6.20
CA ALA A 94 14.85 1.58 6.68
C ALA A 94 14.22 2.97 6.66
N SER A 95 14.97 4.01 7.03
CA SER A 95 14.52 5.40 7.00
C SER A 95 14.17 5.84 5.57
N ASP A 96 15.07 5.61 4.61
CA ASP A 96 14.84 5.98 3.20
C ASP A 96 13.72 5.15 2.57
N MET A 97 13.67 3.85 2.88
CA MET A 97 12.61 2.96 2.40
C MET A 97 11.24 3.37 2.94
N THR A 98 11.15 3.74 4.21
CA THR A 98 9.89 4.22 4.84
C THR A 98 9.41 5.50 4.17
N LEU A 99 10.31 6.45 3.92
CA LEU A 99 9.97 7.69 3.23
C LEU A 99 9.53 7.44 1.79
N TRP A 100 10.28 6.62 1.04
CA TRP A 100 9.98 6.34 -0.36
C TRP A 100 8.66 5.57 -0.53
N HIS A 101 8.45 4.49 0.25
CA HIS A 101 7.21 3.73 0.22
C HIS A 101 6.03 4.56 0.75
N GLY A 102 6.23 5.35 1.81
CA GLY A 102 5.18 6.22 2.35
C GLY A 102 4.69 7.27 1.34
N ALA A 103 5.61 7.90 0.61
CA ALA A 103 5.28 8.80 -0.48
C ALA A 103 4.53 8.05 -1.60
N ARG A 104 5.04 6.88 -2.00
CA ARG A 104 4.46 6.12 -3.11
C ARG A 104 3.05 5.59 -2.80
N VAL A 105 2.81 5.11 -1.59
CA VAL A 105 1.49 4.69 -1.12
C VAL A 105 0.54 5.89 -1.05
N SER A 106 1.02 7.06 -0.63
CA SER A 106 0.21 8.29 -0.63
C SER A 106 -0.23 8.71 -2.03
N ASP A 107 0.66 8.63 -3.02
CA ASP A 107 0.31 8.87 -4.43
C ASP A 107 -0.74 7.90 -4.97
N LEU A 108 -0.65 6.62 -4.57
CA LEU A 108 -1.63 5.60 -4.96
C LEU A 108 -2.99 5.87 -4.33
N LEU A 109 -3.03 6.21 -3.04
CA LEU A 109 -4.26 6.59 -2.34
C LEU A 109 -4.92 7.82 -2.96
N ALA A 110 -4.14 8.80 -3.44
CA ALA A 110 -4.70 9.95 -4.13
C ALA A 110 -5.49 9.55 -5.39
N ARG A 111 -5.15 8.45 -6.07
CA ARG A 111 -5.88 7.99 -7.25
C ARG A 111 -7.27 7.46 -6.93
N PHE A 112 -7.45 6.82 -5.77
CA PHE A 112 -8.76 6.40 -5.30
C PHE A 112 -9.64 7.62 -4.96
N ARG A 113 -9.07 8.64 -4.30
CA ARG A 113 -9.81 9.88 -3.99
C ARG A 113 -10.29 10.64 -5.23
N HIS A 114 -9.54 10.59 -6.33
CA HIS A 114 -9.95 11.23 -7.59
C HIS A 114 -10.93 10.38 -8.41
N ALA A 115 -11.20 9.15 -7.97
CA ALA A 115 -12.16 8.26 -8.60
C ALA A 115 -13.55 8.32 -7.96
N ASP A 116 -13.71 9.02 -6.82
CA ASP A 116 -14.97 9.24 -6.09
C ASP A 116 -15.73 10.50 -6.55
#